data_AF-A0A9E4LUU9-F1
#
_entry.id   AF-A0A9E4LUU9-F1
#
_cell.length_a   1.000
_cell.length_b   1.000
_cell.length_c   1.000
_cell.angle_alpha   90.00
_cell.angle_beta   90.00
_cell.angle_gamma   90.00
#
_symmetry.space_group_name_H-M   'P 1'
#
loop_
_entity.id
_entity.type
_entity.pdbx_description
1 polymer ?
#
loop_
_entity_poly.entity_id
_entity_poly.type
_entity_poly.pdbx_seq_one_letter_code
_entity_poly.pdbx_strand_id
1 'polypeptide(L)' 'AARTRELFREGRPVCDGVRGRLRLELRLTWLGGMRVLERITAAGYDPFASRPVLGSRDVLPLVWRAVVWT' A
#
# COMPACT_ATOMS: atom_id res chain seq x y z
N ALA A 1 1.05 14.27 -1.34
CA ALA A 1 1.42 12.84 -1.22
C ALA A 1 2.81 12.58 -0.65
N ALA A 2 3.81 13.46 -0.83
CA ALA A 2 5.20 13.22 -0.39
C ALA A 2 5.32 12.89 1.12
N ARG A 3 4.74 13.72 2.00
CA ARG A 3 4.74 13.51 3.46
C ARG A 3 4.15 12.14 3.86
N THR A 4 3.01 11.76 3.28
CA THR A 4 2.40 10.45 3.56
C THR A 4 3.31 9.31 3.10
N ARG A 5 3.99 9.46 1.97
CA ARG A 5 4.92 8.45 1.45
C ARG A 5 6.12 8.27 2.38
N GLU A 6 6.63 9.33 2.97
CA GLU A 6 7.67 9.27 4.01
C GLU A 6 7.19 8.51 5.25
N LEU A 7 6.01 8.85 5.78
CA LEU A 7 5.46 8.14 6.94
C LEU A 7 5.25 6.64 6.67
N PHE A 8 4.80 6.27 5.47
CA PHE A 8 4.75 4.84 5.09
C PHE A 8 6.15 4.23 5.04
N ARG A 9 7.15 4.91 4.47
CA ARG A 9 8.53 4.39 4.44
C ARG A 9 9.11 4.19 5.84
N GLU A 10 8.91 5.16 6.74
CA GLU A 10 9.28 5.06 8.15
C GLU A 10 8.56 3.91 8.87
N GLY A 11 7.31 3.63 8.49
CA GLY A 11 6.51 2.53 9.04
C GLY A 11 6.82 1.14 8.46
N ARG A 12 7.62 1.02 7.38
CA ARG A 12 7.95 -0.29 6.76
C ARG A 12 8.54 -1.29 7.77
N PRO A 13 9.51 -0.92 8.64
CA PRO A 13 10.09 -1.83 9.62
C PRO A 13 9.08 -2.38 10.64
N VAL A 14 7.97 -1.68 10.90
CA VAL A 14 6.91 -2.15 11.81
C VAL A 14 6.28 -3.44 11.27
N CYS A 15 6.18 -3.58 9.95
CA CYS A 15 5.66 -4.78 9.31
C CYS A 15 6.56 -6.00 9.57
N ASP A 16 7.86 -5.80 9.76
CA ASP A 16 8.84 -6.86 10.03
C ASP A 16 9.03 -7.14 11.52
N GLY A 17 8.65 -6.20 12.39
CA GLY A 17 8.67 -6.35 13.85
C GLY A 17 7.59 -7.29 14.41
N VAL A 18 6.54 -7.59 13.62
CA VAL A 18 5.44 -8.48 14.03
C VAL A 18 5.58 -9.89 13.45
N ARG A 19 4.94 -10.89 14.10
CA ARG A 19 5.00 -12.29 13.69
C ARG A 19 3.61 -12.85 13.33
N GLY A 20 3.60 -13.98 12.62
CA GLY A 20 2.38 -14.71 12.28
C GLY A 20 1.51 -14.00 11.23
N ARG A 21 0.18 -14.15 11.37
CA ARG A 21 -0.81 -13.60 10.42
C ARG A 21 -0.79 -12.07 10.36
N LEU A 22 -0.57 -11.41 11.49
CA LEU A 22 -0.54 -9.95 11.60
C LEU A 22 0.56 -9.32 10.73
N ARG A 23 1.69 -10.02 10.57
CA ARG A 23 2.75 -9.61 9.65
C ARG A 23 2.23 -9.49 8.22
N LEU A 24 1.49 -10.50 7.74
CA LEU A 24 0.95 -10.49 6.38
C LEU A 24 -0.11 -9.40 6.22
N GLU A 25 -1.00 -9.23 7.21
CA GLU A 25 -2.04 -8.19 7.21
C GLU A 25 -1.43 -6.78 7.16
N LEU A 26 -0.39 -6.51 7.94
CA LEU A 26 0.31 -5.22 7.91
C LEU A 26 1.04 -4.98 6.59
N ARG A 27 1.70 -6.00 6.04
CA ARG A 27 2.35 -5.91 4.72
C ARG A 27 1.36 -5.60 3.61
N LEU A 28 0.19 -6.24 3.62
CA LEU A 28 -0.90 -5.96 2.68
C LEU A 28 -1.43 -4.53 2.84
N THR A 29 -1.61 -4.08 4.07
CA THR A 29 -2.08 -2.72 4.39
C THR A 29 -1.08 -1.67 3.90
N TRP A 30 0.21 -1.89 4.16
CA TRP A 30 1.30 -1.03 3.72
C TRP A 30 1.36 -0.92 2.19
N LEU A 31 1.36 -2.06 1.49
CA LEU A 31 1.37 -2.10 0.04
C LEU A 31 0.13 -1.45 -0.56
N GLY A 32 -1.04 -1.72 0.02
CA GLY A 32 -2.32 -1.14 -0.42
C GLY A 32 -2.33 0.37 -0.30
N GLY A 33 -1.91 0.90 0.85
CA GLY A 33 -1.79 2.34 1.08
C GLY A 33 -0.83 3.01 0.11
N MET A 34 0.35 2.43 -0.14
CA MET A 34 1.31 2.95 -1.11
C MET A 34 0.75 2.96 -2.54
N ARG A 35 0.02 1.92 -2.94
CA ARG A 35 -0.61 1.82 -4.26
C ARG A 35 -1.75 2.84 -4.46
N VAL A 36 -2.56 3.07 -3.43
CA VAL A 36 -3.58 4.14 -3.44
C VAL A 36 -2.90 5.50 -3.56
N LEU A 37 -1.82 5.73 -2.83
CA LEU A 37 -1.07 6.98 -2.88
C LEU A 37 -0.47 7.23 -4.28
N GLU A 38 0.03 6.19 -4.95
CA GLU A 38 0.45 6.25 -6.36
C GLU A 38 -0.71 6.61 -7.29
N ARG A 39 -1.88 5.97 -7.15
CA ARG A 39 -3.08 6.26 -7.95
C ARG A 39 -3.54 7.71 -7.81
N ILE A 40 -3.58 8.23 -6.58
CA ILE A 40 -3.92 9.63 -6.30
C ILE A 40 -2.89 10.58 -6.95
N THR A 41 -1.60 10.24 -6.88
CA THR A 41 -0.53 11.03 -7.51
C THR A 41 -0.66 11.03 -9.03
N ALA A 42 -0.90 9.86 -9.64
CA ALA A 42 -1.04 9.69 -11.09
C ALA A 42 -2.31 10.36 -11.64
N ALA A 43 -3.38 10.44 -10.84
CA ALA A 43 -4.62 11.12 -11.19
C ALA A 43 -4.56 12.65 -10.98
N GLY A 44 -3.38 13.24 -10.72
CA GLY A 44 -3.24 14.68 -10.56
C GLY A 44 -3.84 15.25 -9.28
N TYR A 45 -3.95 14.42 -8.22
CA TYR A 45 -4.49 14.80 -6.90
C TYR A 45 -5.98 15.15 -6.84
N ASP A 46 -6.79 14.63 -7.77
CA ASP A 46 -8.25 14.77 -7.70
C ASP A 46 -8.94 13.45 -7.27
N PRO A 47 -8.98 13.14 -5.97
CA PRO A 47 -9.68 11.96 -5.47
C PRO A 47 -11.22 12.09 -5.52
N PHE A 48 -11.75 13.29 -5.79
CA PHE A 48 -13.19 13.57 -5.82
C PHE A 48 -13.77 13.39 -7.23
N ALA A 49 -13.02 13.72 -8.29
CA ALA A 49 -13.43 13.48 -9.67
C ALA A 49 -13.33 12.00 -10.10
N SER A 50 -12.49 11.21 -9.44
CA SER A 50 -12.33 9.78 -9.75
C SER A 50 -11.93 9.00 -8.50
N ARG A 51 -12.90 8.33 -7.88
CA ARG A 51 -12.63 7.47 -6.71
C ARG A 51 -11.57 6.42 -7.10
N PRO A 52 -10.41 6.39 -6.43
CA PRO A 52 -9.38 5.41 -6.73
C PRO A 52 -9.84 4.03 -6.27
N VAL A 53 -10.37 3.23 -7.20
CA VAL A 53 -10.76 1.84 -6.93
C VAL A 53 -9.59 0.93 -7.28
N LEU A 54 -9.12 0.16 -6.29
CA LEU A 54 -8.23 -0.97 -6.54
C LEU A 54 -9.09 -2.09 -7.13
N GLY A 55 -8.97 -2.34 -8.43
CA GLY A 55 -9.64 -3.45 -9.09
C GLY A 55 -8.99 -4.78 -8.69
N SER A 56 -9.74 -5.88 -8.79
CA SER A 56 -9.29 -7.23 -8.40
C SER A 56 -7.99 -7.66 -9.10
N ARG A 57 -7.72 -7.13 -10.30
CA ARG A 57 -6.48 -7.37 -11.07
C ARG A 57 -5.24 -6.70 -10.49
N ASP A 58 -5.38 -5.62 -9.73
CA ASP A 58 -4.27 -4.98 -9.02
C ASP A 58 -4.02 -5.59 -7.63
N VAL A 59 -5.02 -6.26 -7.06
CA VAL A 59 -4.95 -6.86 -5.72
C VAL A 59 -4.09 -8.13 -5.73
N LEU A 60 -4.19 -8.99 -6.74
CA LEU A 60 -3.35 -10.19 -6.84
C LEU A 60 -1.83 -9.92 -6.78
N PRO A 61 -1.26 -9.03 -7.60
CA PRO A 61 0.17 -8.71 -7.52
C PRO A 61 0.55 -8.01 -6.21
N LEU A 62 -0.39 -7.29 -5.59
CA LEU A 62 -0.20 -6.68 -4.27
C LEU A 62 -0.08 -7.74 -3.17
N VAL A 63 -0.97 -8.74 -3.21
CA VAL A 63 -0.95 -9.89 -2.30
C VAL A 63 0.31 -10.71 -2.51
N TRP A 64 0.69 -10.97 -3.76
CA TRP A 64 1.94 -11.65 -4.08
C TRP A 64 3.16 -10.90 -3.51
N ARG A 65 3.23 -9.58 -3.66
CA ARG A 65 4.29 -8.75 -3.06
C ARG A 65 4.30 -8.78 -1.54
N ALA A 66 3.14 -8.92 -0.89
CA ALA A 66 3.06 -9.07 0.56
C ALA A 66 3.61 -10.42 1.04
N VAL A 67 3.44 -11.46 0.22
CA VAL A 67 4.00 -12.80 0.46
C VAL A 67 5.50 -12.83 0.16
N VAL A 68 5.93 -12.30 -0.98
CA VAL A 68 7.34 -12.22 -1.42
C VAL A 68 8.05 -11.00 -0.82
N TRP A 69 7.74 -10.66 0.42
CA TRP A 69 8.30 -9.48 1.09
C TRP A 69 9.83 -9.60 1.23
N THR A 70 10.54 -8.96 0.32
CA THR A 70 11.98 -8.67 0.31
C THR A 70 12.15 -7.16 0.46
#